data_AF-A0A0M2VBD0-F1
#
_entry.id   AF-A0A0M2VBD0-F1
#
_cell.length_a   1.000
_cell.length_b   1.000
_cell.length_c   1.000
_cell.angle_alpha   90.00
_cell.angle_beta   90.00
_cell.angle_gamma   90.00
#
_symmetry.space_group_name_H-M   'P 1'
#
loop_
_entity.id
_entity.type
_entity.pdbx_description
1 polymer ?
#
loop_
_entity_poly.entity_id
_entity_poly.type
_entity_poly.pdbx_seq_one_letter_code
_entity_poly.pdbx_strand_id
1 'polypeptide(L)'
;MFEPSEWLHLFEQSSVGFFLWFIPLFFVIYFIPTLVALFFNRQHLGKIAIANIPAGLSMIAWFALIGLAFSGRLLTKKEKLNNIVVK
;
A
#
# COMPACT_ATOMS: atom_id res chain seq x y z
N MET A 1 -4.50 -35.28 15.78
CA MET A 1 -5.25 -34.39 16.71
C MET A 1 -4.27 -33.33 17.13
N PHE A 2 -4.57 -32.06 16.84
CA PHE A 2 -3.64 -30.96 17.13
C PHE A 2 -3.85 -30.53 18.58
N GLU A 3 -2.83 -30.70 19.42
CA GLU A 3 -2.90 -30.38 20.85
C GLU A 3 -2.74 -28.87 21.07
N PRO A 4 -3.56 -28.22 21.92
CA PRO A 4 -3.45 -26.77 22.16
C PRO A 4 -2.08 -26.30 22.68
N SER A 5 -1.32 -27.19 23.32
CA SER A 5 0.02 -26.90 23.87
C SER A 5 1.09 -26.72 22.79
N GLU A 6 0.90 -27.27 21.59
CA GLU A 6 1.87 -27.12 20.48
C GLU A 6 1.93 -25.68 19.96
N TRP A 7 0.80 -24.96 19.95
CA TRP A 7 0.77 -23.54 19.59
C TRP A 7 1.65 -22.70 20.52
N LEU A 8 1.63 -22.98 21.82
CA LEU A 8 2.43 -22.24 22.80
C LEU A 8 3.92 -22.47 22.61
N HIS A 9 4.33 -23.71 22.33
CA HIS A 9 5.72 -24.02 22.01
C HIS A 9 6.22 -23.33 20.74
N LEU A 10 5.39 -23.24 19.70
CA LEU A 10 5.73 -22.52 18.46
C LEU A 10 5.83 -21.01 18.68
N PHE A 11 4.97 -20.43 19.53
CA PHE A 11 5.05 -19.01 19.89
C PHE A 11 6.27 -18.73 20.78
N GLU A 12 6.62 -19.60 21.73
CA GLU A 12 7.85 -19.46 22.54
C GLU A 12 9.12 -19.63 21.70
N GLN A 13 9.10 -20.52 20.70
CA GLN A 13 10.23 -20.72 19.79
C GLN A 13 10.35 -19.60 18.75
N SER A 14 9.28 -18.83 18.54
CA SER A 14 9.29 -17.73 17.58
C SER A 14 10.21 -16.61 18.06
N SER A 15 11.33 -16.44 17.36
CA SER A 15 12.35 -15.47 17.76
C SER A 15 11.79 -14.04 17.68
N VAL A 16 11.96 -13.25 18.75
CA VAL A 16 11.63 -11.82 18.75
C VAL A 16 12.33 -11.09 17.59
N GLY A 17 13.53 -11.54 17.21
CA GLY A 17 14.26 -11.06 16.04
C GLY A 17 13.46 -11.20 14.74
N PHE A 18 12.70 -12.29 14.54
CA PHE A 18 11.84 -12.46 13.37
C PHE A 18 10.81 -11.33 13.23
N PHE A 19 10.07 -11.06 14.30
CA PHE A 19 9.08 -9.97 14.30
C PHE A 19 9.73 -8.60 14.09
N LEU A 20 10.94 -8.40 14.61
CA LEU A 20 11.66 -7.12 14.53
C LEU A 20 11.97 -6.70 13.09
N TRP A 21 12.27 -7.64 12.17
CA TRP A 21 12.47 -7.33 10.76
C TRP A 21 11.21 -7.59 9.91
N PHE A 22 10.39 -8.59 10.26
CA PHE A 22 9.20 -8.95 9.51
C PHE A 22 8.15 -7.84 9.55
N ILE A 23 7.88 -7.25 10.73
CA ILE A 23 6.89 -6.17 10.87
C ILE A 23 7.26 -4.98 9.96
N PRO A 24 8.46 -4.37 10.06
CA PRO A 24 8.79 -3.25 9.19
C PRO A 24 8.83 -3.66 7.72
N LEU A 25 9.31 -4.86 7.36
CA LEU A 25 9.28 -5.32 5.97
C LEU A 25 7.85 -5.46 5.44
N PHE A 26 6.95 -6.03 6.23
CA PHE A 26 5.54 -6.15 5.89
C PHE A 26 4.89 -4.79 5.71
N PHE A 27 5.16 -3.83 6.59
CA PHE A 27 4.68 -2.46 6.44
C PHE A 27 5.22 -1.79 5.17
N VAL A 28 6.52 -1.96 4.88
CA VAL A 28 7.11 -1.42 3.64
C VAL A 28 6.41 -2.01 2.43
N ILE A 29 6.22 -3.33 2.38
CA ILE A 29 5.54 -4.01 1.28
C ILE A 29 4.10 -3.52 1.21
N TYR A 30 3.31 -3.61 2.27
CA TYR A 30 1.91 -3.21 2.31
C TYR A 30 1.69 -1.76 1.87
N PHE A 31 2.61 -0.85 2.21
CA PHE A 31 2.57 0.56 1.84
C PHE A 31 3.36 0.93 0.57
N ILE A 32 3.83 -0.05 -0.23
CA ILE A 32 4.45 0.20 -1.55
C ILE A 32 3.60 1.14 -2.43
N PRO A 33 2.27 0.95 -2.59
CA PRO A 33 1.47 1.81 -3.48
C PRO A 33 1.47 3.27 -3.02
N THR A 34 1.45 3.49 -1.70
CA THR A 34 1.54 4.82 -1.09
C THR A 34 2.92 5.44 -1.30
N LEU A 35 4.00 4.65 -1.16
CA LEU A 35 5.36 5.09 -1.47
C LEU A 35 5.51 5.49 -2.94
N VAL A 36 5.02 4.68 -3.88
CA VAL A 36 5.03 5.00 -5.32
C VAL A 36 4.25 6.28 -5.59
N ALA A 37 3.06 6.43 -4.99
CA ALA A 37 2.28 7.66 -5.10
C ALA A 37 3.01 8.89 -4.53
N LEU A 38 3.87 8.73 -3.52
CA LEU A 38 4.65 9.82 -2.94
C LEU A 38 5.71 10.37 -3.89
N PHE A 39 6.25 9.53 -4.79
CA PHE A 39 7.21 9.96 -5.81
C PHE A 39 6.52 10.49 -7.07
N PHE A 40 5.43 9.83 -7.52
CA PHE A 40 4.80 10.14 -8.81
C PHE A 40 3.60 11.09 -8.71
N ASN A 41 2.88 11.11 -7.59
CA ASN A 41 1.59 11.80 -7.51
C ASN A 41 1.30 12.43 -6.12
N ARG A 42 2.21 13.30 -5.66
CA ARG A 42 2.09 13.98 -4.35
C ARG A 42 0.76 14.71 -4.12
N GLN A 43 0.11 15.18 -5.20
CA GLN A 43 -1.20 15.85 -5.12
C GLN A 43 -2.36 14.92 -4.76
N HIS A 44 -2.29 13.63 -5.12
CA HIS A 44 -3.36 12.66 -4.87
C HIS A 44 -2.99 11.64 -3.77
N LEU A 45 -1.90 11.89 -3.05
CA LEU A 45 -1.40 11.04 -1.97
C LEU A 45 -2.49 10.66 -0.96
N GLY A 46 -3.29 11.63 -0.50
CA GLY A 46 -4.35 11.38 0.48
C GLY A 46 -5.41 10.39 -0.01
N LYS A 47 -5.79 10.48 -1.29
CA LYS A 47 -6.77 9.55 -1.89
C LYS A 47 -6.20 8.14 -1.99
N ILE A 48 -4.93 8.01 -2.37
CA ILE A 48 -4.25 6.72 -2.50
C ILE A 48 -3.99 6.08 -1.12
N ALA A 49 -3.65 6.88 -0.10
CA ALA A 49 -3.48 6.40 1.27
C ALA A 49 -4.78 5.83 1.85
N ILE A 50 -5.91 6.53 1.66
CA ILE A 50 -7.23 6.04 2.09
C ILE A 50 -7.61 4.78 1.31
N ALA A 51 -7.35 4.73 0.00
CA ALA A 51 -7.59 3.55 -0.82
C ALA A 51 -6.66 2.37 -0.50
N ASN A 52 -5.51 2.61 0.11
CA ASN A 52 -4.60 1.54 0.53
C ASN A 52 -5.17 0.69 1.69
N ILE A 53 -6.05 1.28 2.52
CA ILE A 53 -6.74 0.58 3.62
C ILE A 53 -7.64 -0.56 3.08
N PRO A 54 -8.58 -0.31 2.13
CA PRO A 54 -9.35 -1.38 1.50
C PRO A 54 -8.55 -2.18 0.47
N ALA A 55 -7.49 -1.64 -0.14
CA ALA A 55 -6.66 -2.40 -1.08
C ALA A 55 -5.86 -3.52 -0.40
N GLY A 56 -5.58 -3.42 0.90
CA GLY A 56 -5.06 -4.54 1.67
C GLY A 56 -5.97 -5.77 1.70
N LEU A 57 -7.28 -5.60 1.44
CA LEU A 57 -8.24 -6.70 1.33
C LEU A 57 -8.27 -7.35 -0.06
N SER A 58 -7.64 -6.73 -1.07
CA SER A 58 -7.68 -7.23 -2.46
C SER A 58 -6.39 -7.00 -3.22
N MET A 59 -5.71 -8.10 -3.55
CA MET A 59 -4.46 -8.11 -4.32
C MET A 59 -4.56 -7.38 -5.66
N ILE A 60 -5.73 -7.43 -6.33
CA ILE A 60 -5.97 -6.76 -7.62
C ILE A 60 -6.07 -5.24 -7.43
N ALA A 61 -6.77 -4.78 -6.39
CA ALA A 61 -6.85 -3.35 -6.08
C ALA A 61 -5.47 -2.78 -5.74
N TRP A 62 -4.63 -3.57 -5.08
CA TRP A 62 -3.25 -3.23 -4.75
C TRP A 62 -2.39 -2.98 -6.00
N PHE A 63 -2.44 -3.88 -6.99
CA PHE A 63 -1.77 -3.66 -8.30
C PHE A 63 -2.36 -2.49 -9.10
N ALA A 64 -3.68 -2.31 -9.06
CA ALA A 64 -4.35 -1.19 -9.74
C ALA A 64 -3.92 0.17 -9.17
N LEU A 65 -3.75 0.27 -7.84
CA LEU A 65 -3.23 1.49 -7.19
C LEU A 65 -1.79 1.79 -7.59
N ILE A 66 -0.94 0.76 -7.75
CA ILE A 66 0.42 0.94 -8.25
C ILE A 66 0.38 1.53 -9.67
N GLY A 67 -0.42 0.96 -10.57
CA GLY A 67 -0.59 1.48 -11.94
C GLY A 67 -1.14 2.92 -11.98
N LEU A 68 -2.13 3.23 -11.14
CA LEU A 68 -2.69 4.58 -11.00
C LEU A 68 -1.69 5.57 -10.41
N ALA A 69 -0.85 5.14 -9.47
CA ALA A 69 0.20 5.97 -8.91
C ALA A 69 1.22 6.39 -10.00
N PHE A 70 1.62 5.47 -10.89
CA PHE A 70 2.47 5.79 -12.04
C PHE A 70 1.78 6.71 -13.06
N SER A 71 0.48 6.52 -13.30
CA SER A 71 -0.29 7.27 -14.31
C SER A 71 -0.74 8.67 -13.85
N GLY A 72 -0.67 8.95 -12.54
CA GLY A 72 -1.18 10.14 -11.88
C GLY A 72 -0.73 11.49 -12.48
N ARG A 73 0.51 11.58 -12.99
CA ARG A 73 1.04 12.81 -13.61
C ARG A 73 0.27 13.23 -14.86
N LEU A 74 -0.36 12.29 -15.57
CA LEU A 74 -1.10 12.55 -16.80
C LEU A 74 -2.52 13.08 -16.54
N LEU A 75 -3.14 12.68 -15.42
CA LEU A 75 -4.48 13.10 -15.04
C LEU A 75 -4.51 14.58 -14.62
N THR A 76 -3.54 15.02 -13.81
CA THR A 76 -3.38 16.43 -13.41
C THR A 76 -3.22 17.36 -14.61
N LYS A 77 -2.46 16.94 -15.65
CA LYS A 77 -2.24 17.77 -16.84
C LYS A 77 -3.53 17.94 -17.64
N LYS A 78 -4.38 16.90 -17.73
CA LYS A 78 -5.67 16.98 -18.41
C LYS A 78 -6.67 17.87 -17.67
N GLU A 79 -6.75 17.78 -16.35
CA GLU A 79 -7.65 18.61 -15.54
C GLU A 79 -7.30 20.10 -15.63
N LYS A 80 -6.01 20.42 -15.60
CA LYS A 80 -5.53 21.81 -15.75
C LYS A 80 -5.77 22.37 -17.15
N LEU A 81 -5.70 21.54 -18.19
CA LEU A 81 -5.96 21.96 -19.58
C LEU A 81 -7.46 22.25 -19.80
N ASN A 82 -8.35 21.41 -19.26
CA ASN A 82 -9.78 21.58 -19.44
C ASN A 82 -10.28 22.89 -18.84
N ASN A 83 -9.78 23.27 -17.65
CA ASN A 83 -10.14 24.54 -17.01
C ASN A 83 -9.62 25.80 -17.75
N ILE A 84 -8.65 25.66 -18.65
CA ILE A 84 -8.14 26.76 -19.47
C ILE A 84 -8.94 26.89 -20.77
N VAL A 85 -9.37 25.78 -21.37
CA VAL A 85 -10.10 25.77 -22.65
C VAL A 85 -11.58 26.15 -22.47
N VAL A 86 -12.15 25.92 -21.29
CA VAL A 86 -13.57 26.21 -20.98
C VAL A 86 -13.79 27.64 -20.48
N LYS A 87 -12.73 28.45 -20.35
CA LYS A 87 -12.77 29.83 -19.86
C LYS A 87 -12.52 30.81 -20.99
#